data_AF-A0A2H3BST2-F1
#
_entry.id   AF-A0A2H3BST2-F1
#
_cell.length_a   1.000
_cell.length_b   1.000
_cell.length_c   1.000
_cell.angle_alpha   90.00
_cell.angle_beta   90.00
_cell.angle_gamma   90.00
#
_symmetry.space_group_name_H-M   'P 1'
#
loop_
_entity.id
_entity.type
_entity.pdbx_description
1 polymer ?
#
loop_
_entity_poly.entity_id
_entity_poly.type
_entity_poly.pdbx_seq_one_letter_code
_entity_poly.pdbx_strand_id
1 'polypeptide(L)'
;MERLDLYIADLAVRTLTDEKSHNTGHILTGPELLSYDDVAAIFTDVLGRKITHTRITIEELKKRYLTFGLPEDYAEMLSSLDDLNANGIEEKIFAAEKKVTGKRTLKSFVEANKDSF
;
A
#
# COMPACT_ATOMS: atom_id res chain seq x y z
N MET A 1 20.39 11.97 14.59
CA MET A 1 20.20 12.09 13.13
C MET A 1 19.05 11.17 12.76
N GLU A 2 17.82 11.69 12.85
CA GLU A 2 16.60 10.93 12.57
C GLU A 2 16.41 10.84 11.04
N ARG A 3 16.73 9.68 10.49
CA ARG A 3 16.33 9.26 9.14
C ARG A 3 15.26 8.17 9.31
N LEU A 4 13.99 8.54 9.41
CA LEU A 4 12.90 7.56 9.54
C LEU A 4 11.71 7.82 8.61
N ASP A 5 11.85 8.69 7.61
CA ASP A 5 10.73 9.05 6.72
C ASP A 5 10.66 8.18 5.45
N LEU A 6 11.71 7.39 5.16
CA LEU A 6 11.83 6.57 3.94
C LEU A 6 12.07 5.10 4.29
N TYR A 7 11.04 4.48 4.82
CA TYR A 7 11.10 3.15 5.43
C TYR A 7 11.58 2.02 4.50
N ILE A 8 11.21 2.04 3.21
CA ILE A 8 11.70 1.08 2.21
C ILE A 8 13.20 1.30 1.94
N ALA A 9 13.60 2.55 1.73
CA ALA A 9 14.98 2.90 1.43
C ALA A 9 15.90 2.60 2.63
N ASP A 10 15.44 2.86 3.85
CA ASP A 10 16.20 2.56 5.07
C ASP A 10 16.45 1.05 5.22
N LEU A 11 15.45 0.21 4.96
CA LEU A 11 15.66 -1.24 4.96
C LEU A 11 16.60 -1.66 3.82
N ALA A 12 16.41 -1.11 2.61
CA ALA A 12 17.28 -1.41 1.47
C ALA A 12 18.74 -1.07 1.78
N VAL A 13 19.01 0.13 2.33
CA VAL A 13 20.36 0.54 2.75
C VAL A 13 20.93 -0.46 3.76
N ARG A 14 20.20 -0.78 4.83
CA ARG A 14 20.67 -1.78 5.82
C ARG A 14 20.98 -3.12 5.17
N THR A 15 20.08 -3.65 4.34
CA THR A 15 20.29 -4.95 3.66
C THR A 15 21.51 -4.96 2.74
N LEU A 16 21.91 -3.79 2.22
CA LEU A 16 23.07 -3.63 1.35
C LEU A 16 24.37 -3.33 2.11
N THR A 17 24.29 -2.71 3.30
CA THR A 17 25.47 -2.19 4.02
C THR A 17 25.83 -2.96 5.28
N ASP A 18 24.95 -3.79 5.82
CA ASP A 18 25.23 -4.55 7.04
C ASP A 18 26.37 -5.56 6.79
N GLU A 19 27.29 -5.68 7.76
CA GLU A 19 28.51 -6.49 7.63
C GLU A 19 28.20 -7.96 7.26
N LYS A 20 27.07 -8.47 7.76
CA LYS A 20 26.57 -9.80 7.42
C LYS A 20 25.39 -9.66 6.47
N SER A 21 25.50 -10.30 5.32
CA SER A 21 24.37 -10.44 4.39
C SER A 21 23.17 -11.07 5.10
N HIS A 22 21.99 -10.50 4.87
CA HIS A 22 20.74 -11.02 5.42
C HIS A 22 20.32 -12.33 4.74
N ASN A 23 20.76 -12.55 3.49
CA ASN A 23 20.47 -13.74 2.67
C ASN A 23 19.02 -14.25 2.79
N THR A 24 18.06 -13.31 2.77
CA THR A 24 16.64 -13.59 2.99
C THR A 24 15.76 -12.54 2.32
N GLY A 25 14.50 -12.90 2.06
CA GLY A 25 13.46 -11.96 1.65
C GLY A 25 12.83 -11.30 2.88
N HIS A 26 12.66 -9.98 2.83
CA HIS A 26 12.01 -9.22 3.91
C HIS A 26 10.57 -8.90 3.53
N ILE A 27 9.62 -9.24 4.39
CA ILE A 27 8.25 -8.72 4.31
C ILE A 27 8.23 -7.37 5.01
N LEU A 28 7.80 -6.33 4.29
CA LEU A 28 7.77 -4.96 4.76
C LEU A 28 6.34 -4.45 4.77
N THR A 29 5.88 -3.93 5.90
CA THR A 29 4.53 -3.35 6.02
C THR A 29 4.56 -1.98 6.69
N GLY A 30 3.51 -1.20 6.48
CA GLY A 30 3.17 -0.09 7.38
C GLY A 30 2.68 -0.58 8.75
N PRO A 31 2.45 0.34 9.70
CA PRO A 31 1.98 0.00 11.05
C PRO A 31 0.51 -0.41 11.12
N GLU A 32 -0.27 -0.16 10.07
CA GLU A 32 -1.72 -0.28 10.06
C GLU A 32 -2.18 -1.18 8.92
N LEU A 33 -3.14 -2.07 9.20
CA LEU A 33 -3.91 -2.79 8.21
C LEU A 33 -5.20 -1.99 7.98
N LEU A 34 -5.39 -1.49 6.76
CA LEU A 34 -6.46 -0.55 6.43
C LEU A 34 -7.31 -1.09 5.29
N SER A 35 -8.63 -0.98 5.44
CA SER A 35 -9.55 -1.16 4.33
C SER A 35 -9.59 0.08 3.44
N TYR A 36 -10.14 -0.05 2.22
CA TYR A 36 -10.39 1.10 1.35
C TYR A 36 -11.38 2.12 1.97
N ASP A 37 -12.28 1.68 2.85
CA ASP A 37 -13.17 2.59 3.57
C ASP A 37 -12.38 3.41 4.62
N ASP A 38 -11.42 2.78 5.33
CA ASP A 38 -10.53 3.48 6.27
C ASP A 38 -9.65 4.51 5.54
N VAL A 39 -9.11 4.14 4.38
CA VAL A 39 -8.34 5.05 3.51
C VAL A 39 -9.18 6.26 3.11
N ALA A 40 -10.42 6.04 2.64
CA ALA A 40 -11.33 7.13 2.26
C ALA A 40 -11.67 8.05 3.44
N ALA A 41 -11.85 7.49 4.64
CA ALA A 41 -12.08 8.24 5.87
C ALA A 41 -10.87 9.10 6.26
N ILE A 42 -9.66 8.54 6.21
CA ILE A 42 -8.40 9.27 6.48
C ILE A 42 -8.24 10.43 5.50
N PHE A 43 -8.45 10.17 4.21
CA PHE A 43 -8.37 11.22 3.19
C PHE A 43 -9.43 12.30 3.40
N THR A 44 -10.65 11.93 3.77
CA THR A 44 -11.72 12.88 4.09
C THR A 44 -11.34 13.80 5.26
N ASP A 45 -10.83 13.22 6.34
CA ASP A 45 -10.37 13.95 7.53
C ASP A 45 -9.23 14.91 7.20
N VAL A 46 -8.21 14.42 6.48
CA VAL A 46 -6.98 15.17 6.22
C VAL A 46 -7.16 16.28 5.16
N LEU A 47 -7.96 16.02 4.12
CA LEU A 47 -8.16 16.94 2.98
C LEU A 47 -9.40 17.84 3.13
N GLY A 48 -10.24 17.62 4.14
CA GLY A 48 -11.40 18.47 4.42
C GLY A 48 -12.52 18.41 3.37
N ARG A 49 -12.53 17.39 2.51
CA ARG A 49 -13.57 17.15 1.50
C ARG A 49 -14.03 15.70 1.55
N LYS A 50 -15.32 15.47 1.32
CA LYS A 50 -15.89 14.10 1.34
C LYS A 50 -15.25 13.24 0.26
N ILE A 51 -14.60 12.15 0.67
CA ILE A 51 -14.03 11.13 -0.20
C ILE A 51 -14.67 9.79 0.20
N THR A 52 -15.13 9.03 -0.80
CA THR A 52 -15.83 7.76 -0.59
C THR A 52 -15.20 6.68 -1.42
N HIS A 53 -15.04 5.51 -0.82
CA HIS A 53 -14.70 4.30 -1.57
C HIS A 53 -15.96 3.73 -2.24
N THR A 54 -15.88 3.50 -3.55
CA THR A 54 -16.94 2.88 -4.35
C THR A 54 -16.57 1.45 -4.68
N ARG A 55 -17.35 0.50 -4.17
CA ARG A 55 -17.22 -0.92 -4.49
C ARG A 55 -17.70 -1.17 -5.92
N ILE A 56 -16.87 -1.80 -6.73
CA ILE A 56 -17.17 -2.21 -8.10
C ILE A 56 -16.78 -3.68 -8.28
N THR A 57 -17.33 -4.32 -9.30
CA THR A 57 -16.94 -5.68 -9.68
C THR A 57 -15.55 -5.71 -10.29
N ILE A 58 -14.89 -6.88 -10.29
CA ILE A 58 -13.59 -7.08 -10.94
C ILE A 58 -13.65 -6.75 -12.43
N GLU A 59 -14.76 -7.10 -13.10
CA GLU A 59 -15.00 -6.76 -14.51
C GLU A 59 -15.08 -5.25 -14.76
N GLU A 60 -15.75 -4.52 -13.86
CA GLU A 60 -15.81 -3.05 -13.93
C GLU A 60 -14.44 -2.42 -13.66
N LEU A 61 -13.64 -3.00 -12.76
CA LEU A 61 -12.29 -2.56 -12.48
C LEU A 61 -11.35 -2.80 -13.67
N LYS A 62 -11.39 -3.99 -14.30
CA LYS A 62 -10.65 -4.29 -15.54
C LYS A 62 -11.03 -3.28 -16.63
N LYS A 63 -12.33 -3.04 -16.86
CA LYS A 63 -12.80 -2.03 -17.82
C LYS A 63 -12.27 -0.64 -17.50
N ARG A 64 -12.25 -0.24 -16.22
CA ARG A 64 -11.68 1.04 -15.81
C ARG A 64 -10.19 1.13 -16.16
N TYR A 65 -9.40 0.10 -15.87
CA TYR A 65 -7.99 0.07 -16.27
C TYR A 65 -7.81 0.18 -17.80
N LEU A 66 -8.62 -0.51 -18.60
CA LEU A 66 -8.59 -0.36 -20.05
C LEU A 66 -8.85 1.09 -20.50
N THR A 67 -9.78 1.81 -19.85
CA THR A 67 -10.03 3.23 -20.15
C THR A 67 -8.85 4.15 -19.83
N PHE A 68 -7.93 3.72 -18.96
CA PHE A 68 -6.68 4.43 -18.68
C PHE A 68 -5.55 4.09 -19.68
N GLY A 69 -5.83 3.25 -20.68
CA GLY A 69 -4.87 2.86 -21.72
C GLY A 69 -3.95 1.70 -21.32
N LEU A 70 -4.27 0.97 -20.25
CA LEU A 70 -3.53 -0.21 -19.85
C LEU A 70 -3.78 -1.36 -20.86
N PRO A 71 -2.74 -2.11 -21.27
CA PRO A 71 -2.90 -3.33 -22.06
C PRO A 71 -3.84 -4.33 -21.37
N GLU A 72 -4.54 -5.15 -22.15
CA GLU A 72 -5.59 -6.02 -21.62
C GLU A 72 -5.09 -7.05 -20.60
N ASP A 73 -3.97 -7.72 -20.91
CA ASP A 73 -3.32 -8.68 -20.04
C ASP A 73 -2.90 -8.05 -18.70
N TYR A 74 -2.41 -6.81 -18.76
CA TYR A 74 -2.02 -6.07 -17.57
C TYR A 74 -3.21 -5.58 -16.75
N ALA A 75 -4.28 -5.13 -17.41
CA ALA A 75 -5.53 -4.75 -16.75
C ALA A 75 -6.19 -5.94 -16.05
N GLU A 76 -6.18 -7.11 -16.69
CA GLU A 76 -6.67 -8.36 -16.11
C GLU A 76 -5.86 -8.76 -14.88
N MET A 77 -4.53 -8.78 -15.01
CA MET A 77 -3.62 -9.08 -13.89
C MET A 77 -3.89 -8.15 -12.70
N LEU A 78 -3.92 -6.82 -12.91
CA LEU A 78 -4.16 -5.86 -11.83
C LEU A 78 -5.53 -6.06 -11.17
N SER A 79 -6.59 -6.27 -11.97
CA SER A 79 -7.92 -6.51 -11.42
C SER A 79 -8.03 -7.81 -10.61
N SER A 80 -7.28 -8.85 -10.99
CA SER A 80 -7.24 -10.11 -10.23
C SER A 80 -6.57 -9.97 -8.85
N LEU A 81 -5.66 -9.01 -8.68
CA LEU A 81 -5.04 -8.75 -7.38
C LEU A 81 -6.06 -8.24 -6.36
N ASP A 82 -7.05 -7.44 -6.78
CA ASP A 82 -8.12 -6.99 -5.87
C ASP A 82 -9.04 -8.14 -5.43
N ASP A 83 -9.22 -9.18 -6.26
CA ASP A 83 -9.93 -10.40 -5.84
C ASP A 83 -9.13 -11.17 -4.77
N LEU A 84 -7.80 -11.29 -4.94
CA LEU A 84 -6.93 -11.88 -3.93
C LEU A 84 -6.97 -11.11 -2.60
N ASN A 85 -7.00 -9.78 -2.67
CA ASN A 85 -7.12 -8.91 -1.51
C ASN A 85 -8.46 -9.11 -0.80
N ALA A 86 -9.56 -9.16 -1.56
CA ALA A 86 -10.90 -9.47 -1.01
C ALA A 86 -10.95 -10.84 -0.33
N ASN A 87 -10.10 -11.79 -0.75
CA ASN A 87 -9.95 -13.12 -0.17
C ASN A 87 -8.87 -13.21 0.93
N GLY A 88 -8.42 -12.07 1.47
CA GLY A 88 -7.63 -12.03 2.69
C GLY A 88 -6.12 -12.17 2.50
N ILE A 89 -5.58 -12.00 1.29
CA ILE A 89 -4.14 -12.18 1.04
C ILE A 89 -3.29 -11.13 1.76
N GLU A 90 -3.69 -9.86 1.75
CA GLU A 90 -2.94 -8.79 2.41
C GLU A 90 -3.00 -8.92 3.93
N GLU A 91 -4.12 -9.40 4.49
CA GLU A 91 -4.27 -9.69 5.91
C GLU A 91 -3.32 -10.80 6.36
N LYS A 92 -3.14 -11.84 5.52
CA LYS A 92 -2.16 -12.91 5.78
C LYS A 92 -0.73 -12.36 5.75
N ILE A 93 -0.40 -11.50 4.79
CA ILE A 93 0.91 -10.84 4.70
C ILE A 93 1.14 -9.96 5.93
N PHE A 94 0.14 -9.17 6.31
CA PHE A 94 0.19 -8.31 7.49
C PHE A 94 0.32 -9.12 8.78
N ALA A 95 -0.29 -10.30 8.86
CA ALA A 95 -0.15 -11.20 10.01
C ALA A 95 1.17 -11.98 10.04
N ALA A 96 1.98 -11.94 8.98
CA ALA A 96 3.22 -12.72 8.89
C ALA A 96 4.18 -12.42 10.06
N GLU A 97 4.79 -13.50 10.56
CA GLU A 97 5.86 -13.41 11.54
C GLU A 97 7.13 -12.81 10.92
N LYS A 98 7.98 -12.19 11.74
CA LYS A 98 9.29 -11.64 11.33
C LYS A 98 9.22 -10.57 10.22
N LYS A 99 8.05 -9.98 9.97
CA LYS A 99 7.92 -8.77 9.15
C LYS A 99 8.66 -7.60 9.79
N VAL A 100 9.13 -6.69 8.95
CA VAL A 100 9.66 -5.40 9.39
C VAL A 100 8.51 -4.40 9.30
N THR A 101 8.10 -3.80 10.41
CA THR A 101 6.97 -2.83 10.45
C THR A 101 7.43 -1.38 10.57
N GLY A 102 6.97 -0.56 9.62
CA GLY A 102 7.28 0.86 9.55
C GLY A 102 6.51 1.67 10.57
N LYS A 103 7.00 2.87 10.88
CA LYS A 103 6.36 3.76 11.86
C LYS A 103 5.42 4.79 11.23
N ARG A 104 5.57 5.08 9.93
CA ARG A 104 4.77 6.09 9.23
C ARG A 104 3.37 5.54 8.96
N THR A 105 2.35 6.20 9.50
CA THR A 105 0.93 5.91 9.23
C THR A 105 0.48 6.50 7.90
N LEU A 106 -0.63 6.00 7.34
CA LEU A 106 -1.21 6.62 6.14
C LEU A 106 -1.61 8.08 6.41
N LYS A 107 -2.19 8.37 7.58
CA LYS A 107 -2.58 9.73 7.95
C LYS A 107 -1.39 10.70 7.91
N SER A 108 -0.27 10.35 8.56
CA SER A 108 0.93 11.18 8.55
C SER A 108 1.53 11.34 7.14
N PHE A 109 1.37 10.33 6.27
CA PHE A 109 1.75 10.44 4.86
C PHE A 109 0.90 11.46 4.12
N VAL A 110 -0.43 11.37 4.21
CA VAL A 110 -1.33 12.30 3.52
C VAL A 110 -1.17 13.72 4.06
N GLU A 111 -1.00 13.90 5.37
CA GLU A 111 -0.77 15.21 6.00
C GLU A 111 0.49 15.91 5.46
N ALA A 112 1.57 15.16 5.27
CA ALA A 112 2.82 15.68 4.74
C ALA A 112 2.81 15.93 3.21
N ASN A 113 1.80 15.41 2.50
CA ASN A 113 1.72 15.46 1.04
C ASN A 113 0.38 16.02 0.54
N LYS A 114 -0.28 16.88 1.33
CA LYS A 114 -1.61 17.41 1.01
C LYS A 114 -1.70 18.05 -0.37
N ASP A 115 -0.65 18.77 -0.77
CA ASP A 115 -0.62 19.51 -2.04
C ASP A 115 -0.57 18.61 -3.29
N SER A 116 -0.39 17.29 -3.11
CA SER A 116 -0.39 16.30 -4.18
C SER A 116 -1.78 15.70 -4.47
N PHE A 117 -2.82 16.05 -3.69
CA PHE A 117 -4.18 15.47 -3.75
C PHE A 117 -5.29 16.53 -3.87
#